data_AF-A0A919Y3V7-F1
#
_entry.id   AF-A0A919Y3V7-F1
#
_cell.length_a   1.000
_cell.length_b   1.000
_cell.length_c   1.000
_cell.angle_alpha   90.00
_cell.angle_beta   90.00
_cell.angle_gamma   90.00
#
_symmetry.space_group_name_H-M   'P 1'
#
loop_
_entity.id
_entity.type
_entity.pdbx_description
1 polymer ?
#
loop_
_entity_poly.entity_id
_entity_poly.type
_entity_poly.pdbx_seq_one_letter_code
_entity_poly.pdbx_strand_id
1 'polypeptide(L)'
;MSSSMENVITALPEADPIEEPAENSQQSLISGNPIDEAFKTDFDIASSTPEINYLSNVYLEAWQDEWDNITTALLNQFEMDEDRQVIRDYRLNFQAYAESLYEVEWLDYTDTTVPAEEHRLVGTGAMSAAALAQASAYKREVLLWIDRYYIEDSYSYKYKGSGAQLLQRRDRE
;
A
#
# COMPACT_ATOMS: atom_id res chain seq x y z
N MET A 1 -6.59 40.48 61.92
CA MET A 1 -5.96 39.15 61.88
C MET A 1 -6.32 38.54 60.55
N SER A 2 -5.40 38.60 59.58
CA SER A 2 -5.61 38.14 58.20
C SER A 2 -5.08 36.71 58.12
N SER A 3 -5.94 35.75 57.80
CA SER A 3 -5.59 34.33 57.67
C SER A 3 -5.23 34.06 56.22
N SER A 4 -3.94 33.95 55.94
CA SER A 4 -3.41 33.52 54.64
C SER A 4 -3.73 32.04 54.45
N MET A 5 -4.58 31.70 53.48
CA MET A 5 -4.72 30.32 53.00
C MET A 5 -3.51 29.99 52.12
N GLU A 6 -2.66 29.09 52.59
CA GLU A 6 -1.60 28.48 51.78
C GLU A 6 -2.25 27.50 50.78
N ASN A 7 -2.17 27.83 49.49
CA ASN A 7 -2.48 26.90 48.42
C ASN A 7 -1.37 25.84 48.36
N VAL A 8 -1.63 24.65 48.89
CA VAL A 8 -0.81 23.47 48.65
C VAL A 8 -1.17 22.94 47.26
N ILE A 9 -0.37 23.30 46.26
CA ILE A 9 -0.40 22.64 44.95
C ILE A 9 0.38 21.34 45.11
N THR A 10 -0.34 20.22 45.27
CA THR A 10 0.25 18.89 45.18
C THR A 10 0.71 18.68 43.74
N ALA A 11 2.01 18.58 43.51
CA ALA A 11 2.56 18.21 42.21
C ALA A 11 2.01 16.82 41.82
N LEU A 12 1.47 16.71 40.61
CA LEU A 12 1.13 15.42 40.01
C LEU A 12 2.41 14.59 39.88
N PRO A 13 2.36 13.27 40.09
CA PRO A 13 3.51 12.41 39.82
C PRO A 13 3.91 12.58 38.35
N GLU A 14 5.22 12.77 38.11
CA GLU A 14 5.78 12.77 36.77
C GLU A 14 5.40 11.44 36.11
N ALA A 15 4.70 11.51 34.98
CA ALA A 15 4.41 10.34 34.19
C ALA A 15 5.75 9.73 33.74
N ASP A 16 5.91 8.43 33.94
CA ASP A 16 7.03 7.69 33.36
C ASP A 16 7.12 8.03 31.87
N PRO A 17 8.32 8.26 31.32
CA PRO A 17 8.47 8.54 29.91
C PRO A 17 7.85 7.39 29.12
N ILE A 18 6.86 7.72 28.30
CA ILE A 18 6.32 6.80 27.30
C ILE A 18 7.52 6.40 26.44
N GLU A 19 7.94 5.13 26.50
CA GLU A 19 8.92 4.61 25.55
C GLU A 19 8.41 4.90 24.15
N GLU A 20 9.13 5.77 23.42
CA GLU A 20 8.84 5.99 22.01
C GLU A 20 8.94 4.64 21.29
N PRO A 21 7.93 4.24 20.51
CA PRO A 21 8.03 3.02 19.74
C PRO A 21 9.23 3.17 18.81
N ALA A 22 10.16 2.21 18.90
CA ALA A 22 11.43 2.24 18.18
C ALA A 22 11.23 2.65 16.71
N GLU A 23 11.72 3.83 16.33
CA GLU A 23 11.74 4.37 14.96
C GLU A 23 12.45 3.44 13.95
N ASN A 24 13.09 2.37 14.42
CA ASN A 24 13.99 1.52 13.65
C ASN A 24 13.37 0.19 13.17
N SER A 25 12.11 -0.13 13.49
CA SER A 25 11.48 -1.38 13.03
C SER A 25 10.86 -1.27 11.64
N GLN A 26 10.31 -0.10 11.27
CA GLN A 26 9.63 0.06 9.97
C GLN A 26 10.56 0.04 8.76
N GLN A 27 11.85 0.36 8.93
CA GLN A 27 12.79 0.48 7.82
C GLN A 27 13.29 -0.88 7.30
N SER A 28 13.17 -1.94 8.10
CA SER A 28 13.66 -3.28 7.74
C SER A 28 12.72 -4.06 6.81
N LEU A 29 11.40 -3.86 6.90
CA LEU A 29 10.41 -4.55 6.04
C LEU A 29 10.28 -3.98 4.63
N ILE A 30 10.88 -2.82 4.38
CA ILE A 30 10.75 -2.03 3.16
C ILE A 30 11.87 -2.35 2.15
N SER A 31 13.00 -2.90 2.59
CA SER A 31 14.11 -3.30 1.71
C SER A 31 14.00 -4.76 1.26
N GLY A 32 14.05 -5.00 -0.06
CA GLY A 32 14.19 -6.36 -0.61
C GLY A 32 12.90 -7.16 -0.73
N ASN A 33 11.72 -6.52 -0.77
CA ASN A 33 10.50 -7.26 -1.10
C ASN A 33 10.59 -7.80 -2.55
N PRO A 34 10.18 -9.05 -2.79
CA PRO A 34 10.46 -9.75 -4.05
C PRO A 34 9.70 -9.15 -5.24
N ILE A 35 8.60 -8.44 -5.02
CA ILE A 35 7.85 -7.76 -6.08
C ILE A 35 8.67 -6.57 -6.57
N ASP A 36 9.08 -5.65 -5.71
CA ASP A 36 9.90 -4.49 -6.13
C ASP A 36 11.20 -4.92 -6.82
N GLU A 37 11.91 -5.90 -6.25
CA GLU A 37 13.16 -6.39 -6.84
C GLU A 37 12.95 -6.99 -8.24
N ALA A 38 11.85 -7.70 -8.44
CA ALA A 38 11.55 -8.31 -9.74
C ALA A 38 11.18 -7.27 -10.81
N PHE A 39 10.54 -6.16 -10.43
CA PHE A 39 10.12 -5.11 -11.36
C PHE A 39 11.14 -3.98 -11.54
N LYS A 40 12.16 -3.90 -10.69
CA LYS A 40 13.17 -2.83 -10.69
C LYS A 40 13.75 -2.57 -12.07
N THR A 41 14.26 -3.62 -12.73
CA THR A 41 14.86 -3.48 -14.06
C THR A 41 13.84 -3.06 -15.10
N ASP A 42 12.61 -3.56 -15.03
CA ASP A 42 11.56 -3.19 -15.99
C ASP A 42 11.21 -1.69 -15.89
N PHE A 43 11.13 -1.13 -14.66
CA PHE A 43 10.92 0.30 -14.46
C PHE A 43 12.11 1.14 -14.94
N ASP A 44 13.35 0.65 -14.77
CA ASP A 44 14.55 1.37 -15.22
C ASP A 44 14.65 1.47 -16.76
N ILE A 45 14.09 0.51 -17.49
CA ILE A 45 14.21 0.43 -18.97
C ILE A 45 12.94 0.84 -19.73
N ALA A 46 11.79 0.95 -19.05
CA ALA A 46 10.55 1.37 -19.68
C ALA A 46 10.68 2.80 -20.21
N SER A 47 10.29 3.03 -21.46
CA SER A 47 10.59 4.29 -22.14
C SER A 47 9.40 4.88 -22.90
N SER A 48 8.48 4.03 -23.35
CA SER A 48 7.29 4.46 -24.07
C SER A 48 6.05 4.37 -23.18
N THR A 49 5.07 5.23 -23.45
CA THR A 49 3.80 5.21 -22.71
C THR A 49 3.11 3.84 -22.71
N PRO A 50 3.04 3.09 -23.84
CA PRO A 50 2.47 1.74 -23.82
C PRO A 50 3.22 0.76 -22.90
N GLU A 51 4.55 0.84 -22.83
CA GLU A 51 5.35 -0.01 -21.95
C GLU A 51 5.10 0.31 -20.49
N ILE A 52 5.10 1.60 -20.12
CA ILE A 52 4.88 2.05 -18.75
C ILE A 52 3.46 1.66 -18.32
N ASN A 53 2.48 1.86 -19.20
CA ASN A 53 1.10 1.44 -18.99
C ASN A 53 0.96 -0.07 -18.74
N TYR A 54 1.62 -0.89 -19.56
CA TYR A 54 1.65 -2.34 -19.35
C TYR A 54 2.33 -2.70 -18.02
N LEU A 55 3.51 -2.13 -17.78
CA LEU A 55 4.31 -2.37 -16.59
C LEU A 55 3.55 -2.04 -15.30
N SER A 56 2.93 -0.86 -15.22
CA SER A 56 2.16 -0.41 -14.06
C SER A 56 0.98 -1.32 -13.77
N ASN A 57 0.29 -1.83 -14.79
CA ASN A 57 -0.82 -2.77 -14.61
C ASN A 57 -0.35 -4.12 -14.08
N VAL A 58 0.72 -4.69 -14.63
CA VAL A 58 1.27 -5.97 -14.13
C VAL A 58 1.81 -5.81 -12.71
N TYR A 59 2.37 -4.64 -12.38
CA TYR A 59 2.81 -4.33 -11.02
C TYR A 59 1.63 -4.20 -10.05
N LEU A 60 0.53 -3.56 -10.46
CA LEU A 60 -0.72 -3.52 -9.70
C LEU A 60 -1.28 -4.92 -9.44
N GLU A 61 -1.35 -5.76 -10.48
CA GLU A 61 -1.83 -7.15 -10.38
C GLU A 61 -1.01 -7.94 -9.34
N ALA A 62 0.31 -7.80 -9.35
CA ALA A 62 1.19 -8.47 -8.40
C ALA A 62 0.87 -8.08 -6.94
N TRP A 63 0.58 -6.80 -6.68
CA TRP A 63 0.23 -6.33 -5.33
C TRP A 63 -1.21 -6.68 -4.92
N GLN A 64 -2.16 -6.74 -5.86
CA GLN A 64 -3.50 -7.25 -5.59
C GLN A 64 -3.47 -8.74 -5.23
N ASP A 65 -2.66 -9.52 -5.95
CA ASP A 65 -2.42 -10.93 -5.65
C ASP A 65 -1.80 -11.13 -4.26
N GLU A 66 -0.86 -10.27 -3.87
CA GLU A 66 -0.23 -10.33 -2.56
C GLU A 66 -1.18 -9.86 -1.45
N TRP A 67 -2.09 -8.92 -1.74
CA TRP A 67 -3.17 -8.51 -0.84
C TRP A 67 -4.11 -9.67 -0.50
N ASP A 68 -4.48 -10.47 -1.52
CA ASP A 68 -5.27 -11.67 -1.32
C ASP A 68 -4.51 -12.73 -0.52
N ASN A 69 -3.21 -12.87 -0.77
CA ASN A 69 -2.35 -13.81 -0.07
C ASN A 69 -2.23 -13.47 1.42
N ILE A 70 -1.82 -12.24 1.76
CA ILE A 70 -1.70 -11.82 3.16
C ILE A 70 -3.04 -11.91 3.89
N THR A 71 -4.14 -11.56 3.24
CA THR A 71 -5.47 -11.68 3.85
C THR A 71 -5.83 -13.13 4.14
N THR A 72 -5.60 -14.04 3.19
CA THR A 72 -5.84 -15.47 3.37
C THR A 72 -4.99 -16.03 4.51
N ALA A 73 -3.70 -15.66 4.54
CA ALA A 73 -2.79 -16.08 5.59
C ALA A 73 -3.23 -15.56 6.96
N LEU A 74 -3.66 -14.30 7.05
CA LEU A 74 -4.14 -13.69 8.29
C LEU A 74 -5.44 -14.36 8.77
N LEU A 75 -6.40 -14.61 7.87
CA LEU A 75 -7.65 -15.32 8.20
C LEU A 75 -7.40 -16.70 8.83
N ASN A 76 -6.34 -17.40 8.43
CA ASN A 76 -5.98 -18.70 8.98
C ASN A 76 -5.41 -18.63 10.42
N GLN A 77 -5.07 -17.44 10.92
CA GLN A 77 -4.63 -17.26 12.31
C GLN A 77 -5.80 -17.17 13.31
N PHE A 78 -7.04 -17.00 12.83
CA PHE A 78 -8.22 -16.81 13.67
C PHE A 78 -9.18 -18.00 13.58
N GLU A 79 -9.58 -18.50 14.75
CA GLU A 79 -10.49 -19.65 14.86
C GLU A 79 -11.97 -19.27 14.67
N MET A 80 -12.37 -18.13 15.23
CA MET A 80 -13.76 -17.69 15.30
C MET A 80 -14.19 -16.99 14.01
N ASP A 81 -15.41 -17.28 13.55
CA ASP A 81 -15.92 -16.71 12.30
C ASP A 81 -16.18 -15.21 12.39
N GLU A 82 -16.53 -14.71 13.57
CA GLU A 82 -16.75 -13.30 13.84
C GLU A 82 -15.46 -12.48 13.66
N ASP A 83 -14.34 -12.98 14.16
CA ASP A 83 -13.03 -12.32 14.01
C ASP A 83 -12.57 -12.35 12.55
N ARG A 84 -12.77 -13.50 11.87
CA ARG A 84 -12.52 -13.61 10.43
C ARG A 84 -13.37 -12.64 9.62
N GLN A 85 -14.60 -12.36 10.06
CA GLN A 85 -15.47 -11.42 9.37
C GLN A 85 -14.92 -9.99 9.43
N VAL A 86 -14.35 -9.56 10.56
CA VAL A 86 -13.70 -8.24 10.68
C VAL A 86 -12.59 -8.06 9.63
N ILE A 87 -11.77 -9.09 9.41
CA ILE A 87 -10.70 -9.06 8.41
C ILE A 87 -11.26 -9.00 6.98
N ARG A 88 -12.32 -9.77 6.69
CA ARG A 88 -12.98 -9.74 5.37
C ARG A 88 -13.59 -8.37 5.07
N ASP A 89 -14.25 -7.76 6.05
CA ASP A 89 -14.85 -6.43 5.92
C ASP A 89 -13.77 -5.36 5.72
N TYR A 90 -12.67 -5.45 6.47
CA TYR A 90 -11.51 -4.59 6.24
C TYR A 90 -10.97 -4.76 4.82
N ARG A 91 -10.77 -6.00 4.36
CA ARG A 91 -10.26 -6.30 3.01
C ARG A 91 -11.10 -5.62 1.94
N LEU A 92 -12.42 -5.74 2.03
CA LEU A 92 -13.36 -5.14 1.09
C LEU A 92 -13.29 -3.61 1.10
N ASN A 93 -13.31 -3.01 2.29
CA ASN A 93 -13.28 -1.56 2.44
C ASN A 93 -11.96 -0.96 1.95
N PHE A 94 -10.84 -1.63 2.26
CA PHE A 94 -9.52 -1.20 1.78
C PHE A 94 -9.40 -1.32 0.27
N GLN A 95 -9.93 -2.39 -0.34
CA GLN A 95 -9.96 -2.53 -1.79
C GLN A 95 -10.72 -1.37 -2.45
N ALA A 96 -11.89 -0.99 -1.94
CA ALA A 96 -12.64 0.17 -2.43
C ALA A 96 -11.86 1.49 -2.25
N TYR A 97 -11.13 1.64 -1.14
CA TYR A 97 -10.24 2.78 -0.95
C TYR A 97 -9.10 2.81 -1.98
N ALA A 98 -8.42 1.70 -2.22
CA ALA A 98 -7.35 1.62 -3.21
C ALA A 98 -7.87 1.91 -4.63
N GLU A 99 -9.04 1.39 -5.00
CA GLU A 99 -9.73 1.71 -6.26
C GLU A 99 -10.05 3.21 -6.36
N SER A 100 -10.45 3.87 -5.26
CA SER A 100 -10.67 5.31 -5.28
C SER A 100 -9.40 6.13 -5.55
N LEU A 101 -8.22 5.64 -5.17
CA LEU A 101 -6.95 6.31 -5.48
C LEU A 101 -6.62 6.23 -6.98
N TYR A 102 -6.97 5.11 -7.64
CA TYR A 102 -6.89 5.01 -9.09
C TYR A 102 -7.72 6.12 -9.75
N GLU A 103 -8.98 6.27 -9.33
CA GLU A 103 -9.90 7.27 -9.89
C GLU A 103 -9.42 8.71 -9.65
N VAL A 104 -8.89 9.01 -8.46
CA VAL A 104 -8.36 10.34 -8.14
C VAL A 104 -7.16 10.69 -9.03
N GLU A 105 -6.21 9.78 -9.20
CA GLU A 105 -5.07 10.01 -10.10
C GLU A 105 -5.49 10.08 -11.57
N TRP A 106 -6.46 9.27 -12.00
CA TRP A 106 -7.00 9.36 -13.35
C TRP A 106 -7.60 10.75 -13.61
N LEU A 107 -8.33 11.30 -12.63
CA LEU A 107 -8.91 12.63 -12.71
C LEU A 107 -7.87 13.74 -12.81
N ASP A 108 -6.71 13.61 -12.15
CA ASP A 108 -5.61 14.58 -12.24
C ASP A 108 -5.08 14.74 -13.68
N TYR A 109 -5.15 13.68 -14.48
CA TYR A 109 -4.75 13.67 -15.88
C TYR A 109 -5.90 13.93 -16.86
N THR A 110 -7.08 14.28 -16.36
CA THR A 110 -8.29 14.44 -17.16
C THR A 110 -8.71 15.91 -17.21
N ASP A 111 -9.22 16.38 -18.36
CA ASP A 111 -9.84 17.70 -18.46
C ASP A 111 -11.15 17.76 -17.66
N THR A 112 -11.04 18.20 -16.41
CA THR A 112 -12.17 18.33 -15.47
C THR A 112 -12.99 19.60 -15.67
N THR A 113 -12.64 20.45 -16.64
CA THR A 113 -13.47 21.60 -17.02
C THR A 113 -14.66 21.20 -17.88
N VAL A 114 -14.65 19.98 -18.42
CA VAL A 114 -15.71 19.38 -19.23
C VAL A 114 -16.53 18.39 -18.38
N PRO A 115 -17.88 18.34 -18.51
CA PRO A 115 -18.70 17.32 -17.86
C PRO A 115 -18.24 15.89 -18.19
N ALA A 116 -18.44 14.94 -17.26
CA ALA A 116 -17.92 13.57 -17.43
C ALA A 116 -18.57 12.83 -18.60
N GLU A 117 -19.83 13.16 -18.86
CA GLU A 117 -20.67 12.65 -19.93
C GLU A 117 -20.27 13.16 -21.33
N GLU A 118 -19.41 14.19 -21.43
CA GLU A 118 -19.05 14.87 -22.68
C GLU A 118 -17.67 14.48 -23.24
N HIS A 119 -17.24 13.22 -23.06
CA HIS A 119 -15.95 12.69 -23.55
C HIS A 119 -14.74 13.59 -23.23
N ARG A 120 -14.31 13.56 -21.98
CA ARG A 120 -13.12 14.29 -21.51
C ARG A 120 -11.85 13.85 -22.24
N LEU A 121 -10.97 14.81 -22.51
CA LEU A 121 -9.59 14.51 -22.91
C LEU A 121 -8.82 13.97 -21.71
N VAL A 122 -8.03 12.92 -21.94
CA VAL A 122 -7.23 12.24 -20.92
C VAL A 122 -5.79 12.16 -21.39
N GLY A 123 -4.86 12.55 -20.52
CA GLY A 123 -3.42 12.42 -20.78
C GLY A 123 -3.00 10.95 -20.92
N THR A 124 -2.05 10.67 -21.82
CA THR A 124 -1.66 9.28 -22.12
C THR A 124 -1.03 8.53 -20.94
N GLY A 125 -0.53 9.25 -19.93
CA GLY A 125 0.03 8.71 -18.70
C GLY A 125 -0.98 8.43 -17.58
N ALA A 126 -2.26 8.80 -17.77
CA ALA A 126 -3.30 8.66 -16.74
C ALA A 126 -3.39 7.22 -16.21
N MET A 127 -3.39 6.24 -17.12
CA MET A 127 -3.50 4.83 -16.74
C MET A 127 -2.30 4.37 -15.90
N SER A 128 -1.07 4.67 -16.33
CA SER A 128 0.11 4.31 -15.57
C SER A 128 0.17 4.97 -14.19
N ALA A 129 -0.21 6.25 -14.09
CA ALA A 129 -0.22 6.98 -12.82
C ALA A 129 -1.25 6.40 -11.86
N ALA A 130 -2.48 6.20 -12.34
CA ALA A 130 -3.57 5.62 -11.58
C ALA A 130 -3.27 4.20 -11.09
N ALA A 131 -2.74 3.34 -11.97
CA ALA A 131 -2.34 1.98 -11.59
C ALA A 131 -1.22 1.98 -10.54
N LEU A 132 -0.23 2.87 -10.65
CA LEU A 132 0.85 2.98 -9.67
C LEU A 132 0.38 3.50 -8.30
N ALA A 133 -0.57 4.43 -8.26
CA ALA A 133 -1.12 4.90 -6.99
C ALA A 133 -1.92 3.81 -6.28
N GLN A 134 -2.76 3.08 -7.02
CA GLN A 134 -3.47 1.94 -6.47
C GLN A 134 -2.50 0.84 -6.01
N ALA A 135 -1.48 0.51 -6.81
CA ALA A 135 -0.45 -0.46 -6.44
C ALA A 135 0.31 -0.04 -5.17
N SER A 136 0.63 1.25 -5.05
CA SER A 136 1.32 1.81 -3.89
C SER A 136 0.51 1.68 -2.61
N ALA A 137 -0.83 1.81 -2.69
CA ALA A 137 -1.70 1.60 -1.55
C ALA A 137 -1.68 0.13 -1.10
N TYR A 138 -1.88 -0.81 -2.02
CA TYR A 138 -1.80 -2.25 -1.70
C TYR A 138 -0.45 -2.62 -1.11
N LYS A 139 0.64 -2.18 -1.76
CA LYS A 139 2.01 -2.38 -1.27
C LYS A 139 2.16 -1.94 0.18
N ARG A 140 1.76 -0.71 0.48
CA ARG A 140 1.89 -0.15 1.83
C ARG A 140 1.14 -0.99 2.87
N GLU A 141 -0.10 -1.37 2.58
CA GLU A 141 -0.92 -2.11 3.54
C GLU A 141 -0.46 -3.56 3.71
N VAL A 142 -0.04 -4.21 2.61
CA VAL A 142 0.58 -5.55 2.66
C VAL A 142 1.81 -5.53 3.55
N LEU A 143 2.75 -4.61 3.31
CA LEU A 143 3.97 -4.50 4.11
C LEU A 143 3.67 -4.19 5.58
N LEU A 144 2.66 -3.36 5.86
CA LEU A 144 2.20 -3.09 7.22
C LEU A 144 1.64 -4.33 7.91
N TRP A 145 0.89 -5.17 7.20
CA TRP A 145 0.34 -6.41 7.77
C TRP A 145 1.42 -7.46 8.01
N ILE A 146 2.40 -7.54 7.11
CA ILE A 146 3.57 -8.39 7.32
C ILE A 146 4.31 -7.95 8.59
N ASP A 147 4.64 -6.66 8.73
CA ASP A 147 5.31 -6.09 9.91
C ASP A 147 4.59 -6.40 11.22
N ARG A 148 3.26 -6.21 11.23
CA ARG A 148 2.47 -6.31 12.46
C ARG A 148 2.14 -7.73 12.89
N TYR A 149 1.92 -8.63 11.93
CA TYR A 149 1.33 -9.95 12.20
C TYR A 149 2.27 -11.12 11.91
N TYR A 150 3.43 -10.85 11.32
CA TYR A 150 4.40 -11.87 10.99
C TYR A 150 5.77 -11.46 11.55
N ILE A 151 6.45 -12.41 12.18
CA ILE A 151 7.86 -12.26 12.53
C ILE A 151 8.64 -12.34 11.22
N GLU A 152 9.76 -11.62 11.13
CA GLU A 152 10.73 -11.72 10.04
C GLU A 152 10.98 -13.22 9.69
N ASP A 153 10.92 -13.56 8.41
CA ASP A 153 10.97 -14.92 7.82
C ASP A 153 9.74 -15.84 7.96
N SER A 154 8.70 -15.48 8.72
CA SER A 154 7.51 -16.35 8.84
C SER A 154 6.48 -16.15 7.72
N TYR A 155 6.52 -14.99 7.04
CA TYR A 155 5.66 -14.72 5.89
C TYR A 155 6.29 -15.16 4.58
N SER A 156 5.50 -15.83 3.73
CA SER A 156 5.92 -16.23 2.39
C SER A 156 5.12 -15.48 1.33
N TYR A 157 5.81 -14.62 0.58
CA TYR A 157 5.25 -13.95 -0.59
C TYR A 157 4.72 -14.96 -1.61
N LYS A 158 3.52 -14.70 -2.14
CA LYS A 158 2.95 -15.46 -3.27
C LYS A 158 3.71 -15.17 -4.55
N TYR A 159 4.19 -13.95 -4.73
CA TYR A 159 4.90 -13.58 -5.95
C TYR A 159 6.19 -14.38 -6.13
N LYS A 160 6.30 -15.06 -7.28
CA LYS A 160 7.49 -15.82 -7.74
C LYS A 160 7.92 -15.43 -9.16
N GLY A 161 7.39 -14.33 -9.68
CA GLY A 161 7.63 -13.86 -11.04
C GLY A 161 8.99 -13.17 -11.21
N SER A 162 9.26 -12.70 -12.43
CA SER A 162 10.49 -11.98 -12.81
C SER A 162 10.16 -10.59 -13.37
N GLY A 163 9.16 -9.92 -12.78
CA GLY A 163 8.65 -8.65 -13.26
C GLY A 163 7.68 -8.81 -14.43
N ALA A 164 7.57 -7.75 -15.23
CA ALA A 164 6.79 -7.69 -16.47
C ALA A 164 7.56 -8.25 -17.68
N GLN A 165 8.84 -8.57 -17.53
CA GLN A 165 9.70 -9.18 -18.56
C GLN A 165 9.79 -8.33 -19.84
N LEU A 166 9.92 -6.99 -19.70
CA LEU A 166 9.81 -6.05 -20.81
C LEU A 166 10.83 -6.30 -21.93
N LEU A 167 12.09 -6.62 -21.59
CA LEU A 167 13.13 -6.93 -22.60
C LEU A 167 12.72 -8.11 -23.49
N GLN A 168 12.19 -9.17 -22.88
CA GLN A 168 11.79 -10.38 -23.60
C GLN A 168 10.57 -10.15 -24.48
N ARG A 169 9.73 -9.15 -24.15
CA ARG A 169 8.62 -8.72 -25.00
C ARG A 169 9.09 -7.91 -26.20
N ARG A 170 10.01 -6.95 -25.99
CA ARG A 170 10.62 -6.17 -27.08
C ARG A 170 11.28 -7.05 -28.13
N ASP A 171 11.98 -8.10 -27.71
CA ASP A 171 12.67 -9.03 -28.63
C ASP A 171 11.72 -9.92 -29.46
N ARG A 172 10.40 -9.87 -29.21
CA ARG A 172 9.37 -10.67 -29.90
C ARG A 172 8.49 -9.84 -30.85
N GLU A 173 8.60 -8.52 -30.82
CA GLU A 173 7.87 -7.58 -31.69
C GLU A 173 8.73 -7.17 -32.90
#